data_AF-A0A496Y1J9-F1
#
_entry.id   AF-A0A496Y1J9-F1
#
_cell.length_a   1.000
_cell.length_b   1.000
_cell.length_c   1.000
_cell.angle_alpha   90.00
_cell.angle_beta   90.00
_cell.angle_gamma   90.00
#
_symmetry.space_group_name_H-M   'P 1'
#
loop_
_entity.id
_entity.type
_entity.pdbx_description
1 polymer ?
#
loop_
_entity_poly.entity_id
_entity_poly.type
_entity_poly.pdbx_seq_one_letter_code
_entity_poly.pdbx_strand_id
1 'polypeptide(L)'
;MKNMPIKVTVFMIALVFCTGVALAQYAVCPPAKIGGPVEKSLSAAFCNYESYTVDKKAVHLDKAKKLLEGVLKKEPDNAIALNNLAAIMVAEGKLDKADTLLGKALESLKAKPCLVRLNRVCAVNNICVAVEPVEMGEGNQDLEPMVKFNKEMVKEMMARLKSPKAH
;
A
#
# COMPACT_ATOMS: atom_id res chain seq x y z
N MET A 1 -6.35 -70.89 -20.81
CA MET A 1 -5.86 -69.61 -20.26
C MET A 1 -6.97 -68.59 -20.33
N LYS A 2 -7.66 -68.31 -19.21
CA LYS A 2 -8.55 -67.15 -19.08
C LYS A 2 -8.36 -66.62 -17.67
N ASN A 3 -7.50 -65.60 -17.56
CA ASN A 3 -7.27 -64.86 -16.34
C ASN A 3 -8.53 -64.03 -16.03
N MET A 4 -9.03 -64.19 -14.80
CA MET A 4 -10.16 -63.45 -14.26
C MET A 4 -9.67 -62.08 -13.76
N PRO A 5 -10.14 -60.94 -14.29
CA PRO A 5 -9.74 -59.65 -13.75
C PRO A 5 -10.51 -59.35 -12.46
N ILE A 6 -9.73 -59.15 -11.41
CA ILE A 6 -10.13 -58.67 -10.08
C ILE A 6 -10.85 -57.32 -10.24
N LYS A 7 -12.09 -57.23 -9.76
CA LYS A 7 -12.85 -55.98 -9.68
C LYS A 7 -12.24 -55.11 -8.57
N VAL A 8 -11.35 -54.20 -8.95
CA VAL A 8 -10.81 -53.16 -8.07
C VAL A 8 -11.84 -52.03 -7.99
N THR A 9 -12.77 -52.15 -7.04
CA THR A 9 -13.68 -51.06 -6.65
C THR A 9 -12.92 -50.12 -5.72
N VAL A 10 -12.17 -49.16 -6.27
CA VAL A 10 -11.56 -48.09 -5.47
C VAL A 10 -12.63 -47.04 -5.20
N PHE A 11 -12.96 -46.95 -3.91
CA PHE A 11 -13.88 -45.99 -3.32
C PHE A 11 -13.49 -44.54 -3.64
N MET A 12 -14.51 -43.78 -4.01
CA MET A 12 -14.61 -42.34 -3.91
C MET A 12 -13.89 -41.77 -2.68
N ILE A 13 -12.74 -41.12 -2.90
CA ILE A 13 -12.36 -39.96 -2.11
C ILE A 13 -12.15 -38.86 -3.14
N ALA A 14 -13.24 -38.11 -3.37
CA ALA A 14 -13.17 -36.80 -3.99
C ALA A 14 -12.11 -36.01 -3.22
N LEU A 15 -10.95 -35.85 -3.84
CA LEU A 15 -9.93 -34.89 -3.42
C LEU A 15 -10.59 -33.53 -3.47
N VAL A 16 -11.09 -33.14 -2.30
CA VAL A 16 -11.66 -31.84 -2.00
C VAL A 16 -10.74 -30.80 -2.59
N PHE A 17 -11.30 -30.01 -3.49
CA PHE A 17 -10.79 -28.76 -4.04
C PHE A 17 -10.25 -27.88 -2.90
N CYS A 18 -8.98 -28.07 -2.51
CA CYS A 18 -8.34 -27.33 -1.42
C CYS A 18 -7.23 -26.39 -1.91
N THR A 19 -7.24 -26.02 -3.19
CA THR A 19 -6.30 -25.01 -3.72
C THR A 19 -7.00 -23.86 -4.45
N GLY A 20 -8.33 -23.89 -4.59
CA GLY A 20 -9.07 -22.86 -5.34
C GLY A 20 -9.50 -21.64 -4.52
N VAL A 21 -9.41 -21.66 -3.19
CA VAL A 21 -10.02 -20.61 -2.34
C VAL A 21 -9.07 -19.43 -2.08
N ALA A 22 -7.75 -19.61 -2.24
CA ALA A 22 -6.79 -18.56 -1.89
C ALA A 22 -6.61 -17.50 -3.00
N LEU A 23 -6.88 -17.81 -4.27
CA LEU A 23 -6.68 -16.85 -5.37
C LEU A 23 -7.90 -15.95 -5.61
N ALA A 24 -9.08 -16.32 -5.11
CA ALA A 24 -10.32 -15.57 -5.32
C ALA A 24 -10.46 -14.32 -4.42
N GLN A 25 -9.61 -14.17 -3.39
CA GLN A 25 -9.66 -13.03 -2.47
C GLN A 25 -8.69 -11.91 -2.84
N TYR A 26 -7.66 -12.20 -3.64
CA TYR A 26 -6.81 -11.18 -4.22
C TYR A 26 -7.48 -10.65 -5.49
N ALA A 27 -8.60 -9.97 -5.33
CA ALA A 27 -8.97 -8.96 -6.32
C ALA A 27 -7.82 -7.94 -6.31
N VAL A 28 -6.86 -8.14 -7.22
CA VAL A 28 -5.79 -7.20 -7.54
C VAL A 28 -6.44 -5.81 -7.59
N CYS A 29 -5.80 -4.79 -6.98
CA CYS A 29 -6.34 -3.42 -6.95
C CYS A 29 -6.99 -3.11 -8.31
N PRO A 30 -8.13 -2.37 -8.38
CA PRO A 30 -8.76 -2.05 -9.65
C PRO A 30 -7.65 -1.68 -10.63
N PRO A 31 -7.46 -2.44 -11.73
CA PRO A 31 -6.19 -2.44 -12.43
C PRO A 31 -5.88 -1.00 -12.76
N ALA A 32 -4.80 -0.49 -12.14
CA ALA A 32 -4.31 0.83 -12.44
C ALA A 32 -4.20 0.86 -13.96
N LYS A 33 -4.98 1.73 -14.61
CA LYS A 33 -4.88 1.86 -16.05
C LYS A 33 -3.47 2.35 -16.28
N ILE A 34 -2.59 1.45 -16.74
CA ILE A 34 -1.18 1.77 -16.94
C ILE A 34 -1.07 3.03 -17.81
N GLY A 35 -0.30 4.01 -17.36
CA GLY A 35 -0.19 5.33 -18.00
C GLY A 35 -1.42 6.23 -17.82
N GLY A 36 -2.34 5.87 -16.93
CA GLY A 36 -3.57 6.59 -16.63
C GLY A 36 -3.34 7.87 -15.83
N PRO A 37 -4.35 8.75 -15.74
CA PRO A 37 -4.19 10.06 -15.08
C PRO A 37 -3.92 9.94 -13.58
N VAL A 38 -4.46 8.91 -12.91
CA VAL A 38 -4.23 8.66 -11.47
C VAL A 38 -2.81 8.18 -11.24
N GLU A 39 -2.37 7.14 -11.94
CA GLU A 39 -1.00 6.63 -11.85
C GLU A 39 0.04 7.72 -12.14
N LYS A 40 -0.15 8.52 -13.21
CA LYS A 40 0.72 9.66 -13.52
C LYS A 40 0.78 10.67 -12.37
N SER A 41 -0.35 10.91 -11.70
CA SER A 41 -0.40 11.80 -10.54
C SER A 41 0.31 11.21 -9.32
N LEU A 42 0.17 9.91 -9.07
CA LEU A 42 0.86 9.19 -8.00
C LEU A 42 2.38 9.19 -8.23
N SER A 43 2.82 8.90 -9.45
CA SER A 43 4.23 8.92 -9.85
C SER A 43 4.83 10.34 -9.73
N ALA A 44 4.14 11.35 -10.26
CA ALA A 44 4.59 12.74 -10.11
C ALA A 44 4.62 13.19 -8.63
N ALA A 45 3.67 12.75 -7.81
CA ALA A 45 3.66 13.06 -6.38
C ALA A 45 4.87 12.43 -5.69
N PHE A 46 5.20 11.18 -6.02
CA PHE A 46 6.38 10.49 -5.53
C PHE A 46 7.68 11.22 -5.91
N CYS A 47 7.88 11.58 -7.18
CA CYS A 47 9.08 12.32 -7.59
C CYS A 47 9.21 13.69 -6.90
N ASN A 48 8.08 14.37 -6.66
CA ASN A 48 8.09 15.61 -5.88
C ASN A 48 8.47 15.34 -4.42
N TYR A 49 7.93 14.29 -3.80
CA TYR A 49 8.31 13.91 -2.45
C TYR A 49 9.80 13.56 -2.36
N GLU A 50 10.36 12.80 -3.31
CA GLU A 50 11.80 12.53 -3.37
C GLU A 50 12.63 13.81 -3.56
N SER A 51 12.18 14.74 -4.39
CA SER A 51 12.87 16.03 -4.54
C SER A 51 12.94 16.78 -3.21
N TYR A 52 11.84 16.76 -2.44
CA TYR A 52 11.82 17.30 -1.08
C TYR A 52 12.79 16.58 -0.14
N THR A 53 12.94 15.25 -0.22
CA THR A 53 13.86 14.54 0.69
C THR A 53 15.31 14.95 0.47
N VAL A 54 15.67 15.32 -0.77
CA VAL A 54 16.99 15.79 -1.17
C VAL A 54 17.24 17.24 -0.75
N ASP A 55 16.37 18.18 -1.12
CA ASP A 55 16.65 19.62 -0.98
C ASP A 55 15.85 20.34 0.11
N LYS A 56 14.90 19.64 0.75
CA LYS A 56 14.03 20.13 1.83
C LYS A 56 13.18 21.36 1.49
N LYS A 57 12.96 21.67 0.20
CA LYS A 57 12.12 22.82 -0.18
C LYS A 57 10.63 22.49 -0.08
N ALA A 58 9.88 23.32 0.65
CA ALA A 58 8.44 23.16 0.86
C ALA A 58 7.63 23.09 -0.45
N VAL A 59 8.09 23.77 -1.52
CA VAL A 59 7.44 23.74 -2.84
C VAL A 59 7.25 22.31 -3.38
N HIS A 60 8.16 21.39 -3.06
CA HIS A 60 8.08 20.01 -3.48
C HIS A 60 7.01 19.24 -2.67
N LEU A 61 6.93 19.45 -1.36
CA LEU A 61 5.83 18.89 -0.55
C LEU A 61 4.46 19.42 -1.00
N ASP A 62 4.34 20.72 -1.26
CA ASP A 62 3.07 21.33 -1.68
C ASP A 62 2.58 20.75 -3.01
N LYS A 63 3.50 20.55 -3.97
CA LYS A 63 3.20 19.89 -5.25
C LYS A 63 2.75 18.45 -5.06
N ALA A 64 3.50 17.67 -4.27
CA ALA A 64 3.15 16.27 -3.99
C ALA A 64 1.77 16.18 -3.33
N LYS A 65 1.52 17.01 -2.33
CA LYS A 65 0.24 17.10 -1.61
C LYS A 65 -0.93 17.41 -2.53
N LYS A 66 -0.80 18.43 -3.38
CA LYS A 66 -1.84 18.83 -4.33
C LYS A 66 -2.20 17.71 -5.31
N LEU A 67 -1.20 16.96 -5.78
CA LEU A 67 -1.41 15.80 -6.65
C LEU A 67 -2.18 14.69 -5.94
N LEU A 68 -1.77 14.34 -4.71
CA LEU A 68 -2.42 13.31 -3.90
C LEU A 68 -3.85 13.68 -3.51
N GLU A 69 -4.08 14.93 -3.09
CA GLU A 69 -5.43 15.45 -2.84
C GLU A 69 -6.29 15.43 -4.12
N GLY A 70 -5.68 15.67 -5.29
CA GLY A 70 -6.33 15.54 -6.58
C GLY A 70 -6.75 14.10 -6.91
N VAL A 71 -5.91 13.12 -6.56
CA VAL A 71 -6.26 11.68 -6.66
C VAL A 71 -7.41 11.36 -5.71
N LEU A 72 -7.34 11.76 -4.45
CA LEU A 72 -8.37 11.49 -3.44
C LEU A 72 -9.73 12.14 -3.73
N LYS A 73 -9.77 13.22 -4.52
CA LYS A 73 -11.04 13.78 -5.00
C LYS A 73 -11.75 12.85 -5.99
N LYS A 74 -11.00 12.06 -6.76
CA LYS A 74 -11.53 11.12 -7.75
C LYS A 74 -11.73 9.73 -7.16
N GLU A 75 -10.80 9.31 -6.32
CA GLU A 75 -10.74 8.00 -5.68
C GLU A 75 -10.51 8.20 -4.17
N PRO A 76 -11.58 8.52 -3.41
CA PRO A 76 -11.46 8.85 -1.98
C PRO A 76 -10.88 7.74 -1.10
N ASP A 77 -10.97 6.49 -1.59
CA ASP A 77 -10.46 5.28 -0.94
C ASP A 77 -9.12 4.81 -1.54
N ASN A 78 -8.44 5.59 -2.40
CA ASN A 78 -7.14 5.18 -2.96
C ASN A 78 -6.08 5.04 -1.85
N ALA A 79 -5.75 3.79 -1.49
CA ALA A 79 -4.87 3.47 -0.37
C ALA A 79 -3.44 4.00 -0.54
N ILE A 80 -2.93 4.07 -1.77
CA ILE A 80 -1.60 4.62 -2.07
C ILE A 80 -1.59 6.12 -1.83
N ALA A 81 -2.60 6.82 -2.32
CA ALA A 81 -2.71 8.26 -2.13
C ALA A 81 -2.88 8.63 -0.64
N LEU A 82 -3.69 7.86 0.10
CA LEU A 82 -3.86 8.01 1.54
C LEU A 82 -2.54 7.78 2.30
N ASN A 83 -1.81 6.71 1.98
CA ASN A 83 -0.51 6.42 2.59
C ASN A 83 0.52 7.53 2.30
N ASN A 84 0.65 7.94 1.05
CA ASN A 84 1.64 8.94 0.65
C ASN A 84 1.30 10.33 1.21
N LEU A 85 0.01 10.67 1.32
CA LEU A 85 -0.40 11.93 1.93
C LEU A 85 -0.09 11.92 3.45
N ALA A 86 -0.19 10.76 4.10
CA ALA A 86 0.26 10.60 5.48
C ALA A 86 1.76 10.85 5.64
N ALA A 87 2.59 10.41 4.70
CA ALA A 87 4.03 10.72 4.67
C ALA A 87 4.30 12.22 4.63
N ILE A 88 3.54 12.96 3.81
CA ILE A 88 3.60 14.43 3.78
C ILE A 88 3.14 15.02 5.11
N MET A 89 2.06 14.51 5.72
CA MET A 89 1.60 15.00 7.03
C MET A 89 2.66 14.80 8.12
N VAL A 90 3.42 13.69 8.10
CA VAL A 90 4.56 13.47 8.99
C VAL A 90 5.67 14.48 8.72
N ALA A 91 6.01 14.73 7.47
CA ALA A 91 7.01 15.75 7.10
C ALA A 91 6.60 17.17 7.54
N GLU A 92 5.29 17.46 7.58
CA GLU A 92 4.71 18.71 8.10
C GLU A 92 4.53 18.70 9.65
N GLY A 93 4.90 17.63 10.35
CA GLY A 93 4.72 17.48 11.81
C GLY A 93 3.27 17.24 12.26
N LYS A 94 2.35 16.97 11.34
CA LYS A 94 0.91 16.80 11.58
C LYS A 94 0.58 15.32 11.83
N LEU A 95 1.10 14.77 12.91
CA LEU A 95 1.02 13.33 13.21
C LEU A 95 -0.41 12.82 13.37
N ASP A 96 -1.32 13.57 14.01
CA ASP A 96 -2.72 13.16 14.16
C ASP A 96 -3.43 12.97 12.79
N LYS A 97 -3.10 13.85 11.84
CA LYS A 97 -3.62 13.75 10.47
C LYS A 97 -3.03 12.57 9.73
N ALA A 98 -1.73 12.30 9.93
CA ALA A 98 -1.09 11.11 9.37
C ALA A 98 -1.74 9.83 9.89
N ASP A 99 -1.99 9.72 11.20
CA ASP A 99 -2.62 8.55 11.82
C ASP A 99 -4.04 8.30 11.27
N THR A 100 -4.81 9.38 11.10
CA THR A 100 -6.16 9.35 10.51
C THR A 100 -6.13 8.83 9.06
N LEU A 101 -5.21 9.35 8.24
CA LEU A 101 -5.08 8.94 6.84
C LEU A 101 -4.65 7.48 6.71
N LEU A 102 -3.71 7.04 7.55
CA LEU A 102 -3.26 5.64 7.59
C LEU A 102 -4.39 4.70 8.05
N GLY A 103 -5.24 5.15 8.99
CA GLY A 103 -6.45 4.42 9.35
C GLY A 103 -7.39 4.22 8.16
N LYS A 104 -7.67 5.29 7.39
CA LYS A 104 -8.48 5.20 6.17
C LYS A 104 -7.85 4.28 5.11
N ALA A 105 -6.53 4.32 4.95
CA ALA A 105 -5.83 3.44 4.03
C ALA A 105 -6.02 1.97 4.41
N LEU A 106 -5.93 1.63 5.70
CA LEU A 106 -6.18 0.27 6.19
C LEU A 106 -7.64 -0.16 5.99
N GLU A 107 -8.62 0.71 6.26
CA GLU A 107 -10.02 0.38 6.00
C GLU A 107 -10.29 0.14 4.50
N SER A 108 -9.66 0.93 3.63
CA SER A 108 -9.72 0.69 2.18
C SER A 108 -9.11 -0.68 1.80
N LEU A 109 -7.94 -1.01 2.36
CA LEU A 109 -7.24 -2.27 2.07
C LEU A 109 -7.98 -3.50 2.57
N LYS A 110 -8.69 -3.41 3.70
CA LYS A 110 -9.59 -4.49 4.17
C LYS A 110 -10.69 -4.80 3.16
N ALA A 111 -11.23 -3.77 2.52
CA ALA A 111 -12.27 -3.92 1.51
C ALA A 111 -11.71 -4.34 0.15
N LYS A 112 -10.52 -3.84 -0.21
CA LYS A 112 -9.85 -4.02 -1.51
C LYS A 112 -8.34 -4.17 -1.30
N PRO A 113 -7.83 -5.39 -1.10
CA PRO A 113 -6.39 -5.63 -0.99
C PRO A 113 -5.65 -5.07 -2.19
N CYS A 114 -4.49 -4.46 -1.97
CA CYS A 114 -3.74 -3.83 -3.05
C CYS A 114 -2.28 -4.25 -3.10
N LEU A 115 -1.88 -4.80 -4.25
CA LEU A 115 -0.50 -5.14 -4.56
C LEU A 115 0.18 -3.95 -5.20
N VAL A 116 1.33 -3.59 -4.64
CA VAL A 116 2.17 -2.50 -5.14
C VAL A 116 3.59 -3.02 -5.37
N ARG A 117 4.35 -2.32 -6.20
CA ARG A 117 5.81 -2.45 -6.16
C ARG A 117 6.31 -1.56 -5.04
N LEU A 118 6.85 -2.15 -3.98
CA LEU A 118 7.60 -1.37 -3.00
C LEU A 118 8.97 -1.04 -3.59
N ASN A 119 9.07 -0.01 -4.43
CA ASN A 119 10.34 0.64 -4.67
C ASN A 119 10.74 1.33 -3.37
N ARG A 120 11.43 0.60 -2.48
CA ARG A 120 11.85 1.06 -1.16
C ARG A 120 12.62 2.38 -1.28
N VAL A 121 11.99 3.48 -0.87
CA VAL A 121 12.68 4.60 -0.22
C VAL A 121 11.83 5.04 0.96
N CYS A 122 12.10 4.48 2.14
CA CYS A 122 11.64 5.10 3.39
C CYS A 122 12.48 6.36 3.59
N ALA A 123 11.84 7.52 3.55
CA ALA A 123 12.53 8.79 3.68
C ALA A 123 12.87 9.08 5.16
N VAL A 124 13.78 10.03 5.39
CA VAL A 124 14.26 10.48 6.71
C VAL A 124 13.08 10.58 7.71
N ASN A 125 13.22 9.88 8.84
CA ASN A 125 12.18 9.55 9.84
C ASN A 125 11.39 8.24 9.60
N ASN A 126 11.86 7.37 8.70
CA ASN A 126 11.36 6.00 8.49
C ASN A 126 9.94 5.88 7.88
N ILE A 127 9.33 6.95 7.37
CA ILE A 127 8.02 6.82 6.69
C ILE A 127 8.21 6.40 5.22
N CYS A 128 7.47 5.38 4.81
CA CYS A 128 7.62 4.77 3.49
C CYS A 128 6.47 5.21 2.55
N VAL A 129 6.82 5.64 1.34
CA VAL A 129 5.88 5.99 0.26
C VAL A 129 5.81 4.86 -0.77
N ALA A 130 4.67 4.72 -1.47
CA ALA A 130 4.46 3.71 -2.50
C ALA A 130 4.05 4.32 -3.84
N VAL A 131 4.30 3.59 -4.92
CA VAL A 131 3.76 3.88 -6.27
C VAL A 131 3.26 2.56 -6.86
N GLU A 132 2.17 2.62 -7.62
CA GLU A 132 1.71 1.53 -8.48
C GLU A 132 2.76 1.19 -9.56
N PRO A 133 2.75 -0.03 -10.16
CA PRO A 133 3.85 -0.44 -11.02
C PRO A 133 3.89 0.41 -12.30
N VAL A 134 5.02 1.09 -12.50
CA VAL A 134 5.51 1.49 -13.81
C VAL A 134 5.97 0.23 -14.57
N GLU A 135 5.49 0.13 -15.80
CA GLU A 135 5.63 -0.97 -16.75
C GLU A 135 6.87 -1.88 -16.51
N MET A 136 6.58 -3.16 -16.31
CA MET A 136 7.51 -4.31 -16.27
C MET A 136 8.32 -4.51 -14.98
N GLY A 137 8.12 -5.68 -14.36
CA GLY A 137 8.79 -6.14 -13.13
C GLY A 137 7.80 -6.58 -12.05
N GLU A 138 8.06 -7.72 -11.41
CA GLU A 138 7.19 -8.36 -10.42
C GLU A 138 6.82 -7.39 -9.28
N GLY A 139 5.58 -6.91 -9.26
CA GLY A 139 4.99 -6.21 -8.12
C GLY A 139 4.18 -7.23 -7.31
N ASN A 140 4.83 -7.87 -6.35
CA ASN A 140 4.30 -9.00 -5.57
C ASN A 140 4.22 -8.70 -4.07
N GLN A 141 4.18 -7.43 -3.67
CA GLN A 141 4.12 -7.02 -2.26
C GLN A 141 2.79 -6.36 -1.92
N ASP A 142 2.20 -6.82 -0.83
CA ASP A 142 1.00 -6.24 -0.22
C ASP A 142 1.32 -4.85 0.35
N LEU A 143 0.46 -3.88 0.07
CA LEU A 143 0.55 -2.53 0.61
C LEU A 143 0.23 -2.50 2.12
N GLU A 144 -0.64 -3.39 2.61
CA GLU A 144 -1.13 -3.36 3.99
C GLU A 144 -0.03 -3.45 5.05
N PRO A 145 0.97 -4.36 4.96
CA PRO A 145 2.11 -4.37 5.88
C PRO A 145 2.84 -3.04 5.97
N MET A 146 3.03 -2.34 4.84
CA MET A 146 3.69 -1.03 4.84
C MET A 146 2.83 0.04 5.53
N VAL A 147 1.52 0.06 5.27
CA VAL A 147 0.61 1.01 5.91
C VAL A 147 0.55 0.78 7.42
N LYS A 148 0.52 -0.49 7.87
CA LYS A 148 0.61 -0.84 9.30
C LYS A 148 1.91 -0.35 9.91
N PHE A 149 3.05 -0.60 9.26
CA PHE A 149 4.35 -0.13 9.70
C PHE A 149 4.39 1.40 9.87
N ASN A 150 3.94 2.14 8.85
CA ASN A 150 3.84 3.60 8.90
C ASN A 150 2.96 4.07 10.05
N LYS A 151 1.83 3.39 10.31
CA LYS A 151 0.90 3.76 11.39
C LYS A 151 1.51 3.57 12.77
N GLU A 152 2.17 2.45 13.01
CA GLU A 152 2.85 2.21 14.29
C GLU A 152 3.99 3.21 14.52
N MET A 153 4.76 3.52 13.49
CA MET A 153 5.79 4.55 13.57
C MET A 153 5.20 5.94 13.93
N VAL A 154 4.07 6.34 13.32
CA VAL A 154 3.40 7.61 13.67
C VAL A 154 2.93 7.59 15.12
N LYS A 155 2.36 6.47 15.61
CA LYS A 155 1.98 6.32 17.02
C LYS A 155 3.17 6.45 17.97
N GLU A 156 4.32 5.85 17.64
CA GLU A 156 5.54 6.01 18.43
C GLU A 156 6.01 7.47 18.47
N MET A 157 6.00 8.17 17.33
CA MET A 157 6.35 9.59 17.29
C MET A 157 5.42 10.42 18.17
N MET A 158 4.10 10.18 18.11
CA MET A 158 3.12 10.84 18.96
C MET A 158 3.35 10.54 20.45
N ALA A 159 3.68 9.31 20.81
CA ALA A 159 3.99 8.92 22.19
C ALA A 159 5.24 9.64 22.71
N ARG A 160 6.32 9.69 21.91
CA ARG A 160 7.57 10.38 22.27
C ARG A 160 7.37 11.87 22.52
N LEU A 161 6.47 12.53 21.78
CA LEU A 161 6.12 13.93 22.00
C LEU A 161 5.34 14.18 23.30
N LYS A 162 4.62 13.16 23.81
CA LYS A 162 3.86 13.23 25.07
C LYS A 162 4.71 12.88 26.29
N SER A 163 5.83 12.18 26.10
CA SER A 163 6.76 11.87 27.20
C SER A 163 7.43 13.15 27.72
N PRO A 164 7.57 13.33 29.05
CA PRO A 164 8.38 14.41 29.59
C PRO A 164 9.80 14.29 29.02
N LYS A 165 10.39 15.39 28.53
CA LYS A 165 11.80 15.39 28.16
C LYS A 165 12.60 15.04 29.41
N ALA A 166 13.30 13.90 29.39
CA ALA A 166 14.31 13.62 30.43
C ALA A 166 15.37 14.73 30.33
N HIS A 167 15.49 15.52 31.41
CA HIS A 167 16.49 16.57 31.57
C HIS A 167 17.87 15.98 31.87
#